data_AF-A0A0W0Z9F7-F1
#
_entry.id   AF-A0A0W0Z9F7-F1
#
_cell.length_a   1.000
_cell.length_b   1.000
_cell.length_c   1.000
_cell.angle_alpha   90.00
_cell.angle_beta   90.00
_cell.angle_gamma   90.00
#
_symmetry.space_group_name_H-M   'P 1'
#
loop_
_entity.id
_entity.type
_entity.pdbx_description
1 polymer ?
#
loop_
_entity_poly.entity_id
_entity_poly.type
_entity_poly.pdbx_seq_one_letter_code
_entity_poly.pdbx_strand_id
1 'polypeptide(L)'
;MKLHRILALFYIFGLLLYTVVAIDYFSRPPLFGLIGLGSIASSIFILITHPAGSSSSPKNIIFGYLIAILIGFIFQKIIVFFQPHIQPHLPLHFQCLAVMAVVTVIIIFHRCNIDHPPAVGMTLGLVLESWEYMTIIVLIIAVTGLLLIPKLFNSSVRIK
;
A
#
# COMPACT_ATOMS: atom_id res chain seq x y z
N MET A 1 -28.75 -10.16 8.26
CA MET A 1 -27.46 -9.42 8.16
C MET A 1 -27.77 -7.93 8.17
N LYS A 2 -27.18 -7.12 9.07
CA LYS A 2 -27.51 -5.67 9.15
C LYS A 2 -27.14 -4.97 7.83
N LEU A 3 -28.06 -4.17 7.26
CA LEU A 3 -27.92 -3.45 5.97
C LEU A 3 -26.55 -2.77 5.78
N HIS A 4 -26.00 -2.16 6.84
CA HIS A 4 -24.69 -1.53 6.85
C HIS A 4 -23.52 -2.47 6.51
N ARG A 5 -23.59 -3.76 6.89
CA ARG A 5 -22.57 -4.75 6.53
C ARG A 5 -22.62 -5.09 5.03
N ILE A 6 -23.82 -5.14 4.47
CA ILE A 6 -24.02 -5.36 3.03
C ILE A 6 -23.42 -4.18 2.25
N LEU A 7 -23.72 -2.95 2.66
CA LEU A 7 -23.15 -1.74 2.06
C LEU A 7 -21.62 -1.71 2.16
N ALA A 8 -21.04 -2.12 3.29
CA ALA A 8 -19.60 -2.17 3.45
C ALA A 8 -18.93 -3.22 2.54
N LEU A 9 -19.56 -4.38 2.34
CA LEU A 9 -19.07 -5.40 1.40
C LEU A 9 -19.13 -4.91 -0.06
N PHE A 10 -20.22 -4.27 -0.47
CA PHE A 10 -20.32 -3.65 -1.80
C PHE A 10 -19.27 -2.55 -1.99
N TYR A 11 -19.03 -1.74 -0.96
CA TYR A 11 -17.98 -0.71 -1.01
C TYR A 11 -16.58 -1.32 -1.15
N ILE A 12 -16.23 -2.35 -0.37
CA ILE A 12 -14.95 -3.05 -0.48
C ILE A 12 -14.77 -3.64 -1.87
N PHE A 13 -15.78 -4.33 -2.38
CA PHE A 13 -15.75 -4.91 -3.71
C PHE A 13 -15.57 -3.84 -4.79
N GLY A 14 -16.32 -2.73 -4.70
CA GLY A 14 -16.19 -1.59 -5.60
C GLY A 14 -14.81 -0.93 -5.53
N LEU A 15 -14.23 -0.78 -4.34
CA LEU A 15 -12.90 -0.23 -4.13
C LEU A 15 -11.84 -1.12 -4.80
N LEU A 16 -11.89 -2.44 -4.57
CA LEU A 16 -10.96 -3.40 -5.19
C LEU A 16 -11.10 -3.42 -6.71
N LEU A 17 -12.34 -3.47 -7.22
CA LEU A 17 -12.61 -3.45 -8.66
C LEU A 17 -12.09 -2.16 -9.29
N TYR A 18 -12.37 -1.00 -8.67
CA TYR A 18 -11.84 0.28 -9.10
C TYR A 18 -10.31 0.26 -9.15
N THR A 19 -9.64 -0.24 -8.11
CA THR A 19 -8.17 -0.29 -8.10
C THR A 19 -7.61 -1.17 -9.20
N VAL A 20 -8.20 -2.34 -9.45
CA VAL A 20 -7.77 -3.25 -10.52
C VAL A 20 -7.93 -2.58 -11.89
N VAL A 21 -9.12 -2.04 -12.19
CA VAL A 21 -9.41 -1.41 -13.48
C VAL A 21 -8.54 -0.17 -13.70
N ALA A 22 -8.37 0.65 -12.67
CA ALA A 22 -7.53 1.84 -12.75
C ALA A 22 -6.05 1.47 -12.92
N ILE A 23 -5.56 0.43 -12.25
CA ILE A 23 -4.20 -0.07 -12.43
C ILE A 23 -4.00 -0.59 -13.86
N ASP A 24 -4.92 -1.39 -14.38
CA ASP A 24 -4.84 -1.92 -15.75
C ASP A 24 -4.83 -0.79 -16.79
N TYR A 25 -5.62 0.26 -16.56
CA TYR A 25 -5.69 1.40 -17.46
C TYR A 25 -4.46 2.31 -17.39
N PHE A 26 -3.97 2.63 -16.18
CA PHE A 26 -2.93 3.64 -15.96
C PHE A 26 -1.52 3.09 -15.71
N SER A 27 -1.35 1.79 -15.44
CA SER A 27 -0.07 1.23 -15.03
C SER A 27 0.56 0.40 -16.14
N ARG A 28 1.68 0.89 -16.66
CA ARG A 28 2.62 0.09 -17.43
C ARG A 28 3.98 0.26 -16.75
N PRO A 29 4.62 -0.80 -16.21
CA PRO A 29 4.28 -2.23 -16.20
C PRO A 29 3.29 -2.69 -15.09
N PRO A 30 2.64 -3.85 -15.25
CA PRO A 30 1.53 -4.31 -14.40
C PRO A 30 1.94 -4.82 -13.00
N LEU A 31 3.20 -5.20 -12.81
CA LEU A 31 3.67 -5.85 -11.57
C LEU A 31 3.60 -4.93 -10.35
N PHE A 32 3.93 -3.64 -10.52
CA PHE A 32 3.83 -2.67 -9.42
C PHE A 32 2.40 -2.56 -8.89
N GLY A 33 1.44 -2.44 -9.81
CA GLY A 33 0.03 -2.35 -9.46
C GLY A 33 -0.46 -3.60 -8.74
N LEU A 34 -0.04 -4.79 -9.16
CA LEU A 34 -0.36 -6.06 -8.49
C LEU A 34 0.18 -6.13 -7.06
N ILE A 35 1.42 -5.68 -6.83
CA ILE A 35 2.00 -5.64 -5.48
C ILE A 35 1.25 -4.62 -4.60
N GLY A 36 0.95 -3.44 -5.14
CA GLY A 36 0.15 -2.41 -4.45
C GLY A 36 -1.26 -2.89 -4.12
N LEU A 37 -1.91 -3.63 -5.03
CA LEU A 37 -3.20 -4.29 -4.80
C LEU A 37 -3.12 -5.30 -3.65
N GLY A 38 -2.05 -6.10 -3.59
CA GLY A 38 -1.81 -7.03 -2.49
C GLY A 38 -1.71 -6.31 -1.13
N SER A 39 -1.00 -5.18 -1.08
CA SER A 39 -0.93 -4.32 0.10
C SER A 39 -2.30 -3.78 0.51
N ILE A 40 -3.09 -3.27 -0.44
CA ILE A 40 -4.45 -2.75 -0.18
C ILE A 40 -5.37 -3.86 0.32
N ALA A 41 -5.37 -5.02 -0.33
CA ALA A 41 -6.16 -6.18 0.09
C ALA A 41 -5.80 -6.64 1.50
N SER A 42 -4.50 -6.66 1.84
CA SER A 42 -4.03 -6.97 3.20
C SER A 42 -4.50 -5.92 4.22
N SER A 43 -4.45 -4.62 3.89
CA SER A 43 -5.01 -3.56 4.74
C SER A 43 -6.52 -3.74 4.97
N ILE A 44 -7.30 -4.08 3.94
CA ILE A 44 -8.73 -4.38 4.06
C ILE A 44 -8.95 -5.55 5.03
N PHE A 45 -8.17 -6.62 4.88
CA PHE A 45 -8.23 -7.77 5.77
C PHE A 45 -7.98 -7.39 7.24
N ILE A 46 -6.95 -6.59 7.53
CA ILE A 46 -6.65 -6.11 8.88
C ILE A 46 -7.79 -5.25 9.43
N LEU A 47 -8.33 -4.34 8.62
CA LEU A 47 -9.44 -3.46 9.01
C LEU A 47 -10.71 -4.22 9.39
N ILE A 48 -10.95 -5.37 8.77
CA ILE A 48 -12.13 -6.22 9.05
C ILE A 48 -11.87 -7.14 10.23
N THR A 49 -10.71 -7.78 10.29
CA THR A 49 -10.39 -8.82 11.29
C THR A 49 -9.99 -8.24 12.64
N HIS A 50 -9.28 -7.10 12.64
CA HIS A 50 -8.77 -6.45 13.83
C HIS A 50 -9.11 -4.95 13.85
N PRO A 51 -10.40 -4.55 13.81
CA PRO A 51 -10.82 -3.15 13.63
C PRO A 51 -10.41 -2.22 14.79
N ALA A 52 -10.26 -2.76 16.00
CA ALA A 52 -9.83 -2.00 17.19
C ALA A 52 -8.31 -2.03 17.43
N GLY A 53 -7.55 -2.74 16.59
CA GLY A 53 -6.09 -2.83 16.72
C GLY A 53 -5.38 -1.54 16.29
N SER A 54 -4.18 -1.31 16.82
CA SER A 54 -3.35 -0.15 16.44
C SER A 54 -3.08 -0.12 14.93
N SER A 55 -2.96 -1.28 14.29
CA SER A 55 -2.77 -1.43 12.84
C SER A 55 -3.92 -0.95 11.97
N SER A 56 -5.13 -0.88 12.54
CA SER A 56 -6.34 -0.43 11.87
C SER A 56 -6.64 1.05 12.14
N SER A 57 -5.82 1.72 12.96
CA SER A 57 -6.01 3.14 13.23
C SER A 57 -5.79 3.96 11.95
N PRO A 58 -6.68 4.94 11.65
CA PRO A 58 -6.54 5.80 10.48
C PRO A 58 -5.17 6.47 10.39
N LYS A 59 -4.62 6.87 11.54
CA LYS A 59 -3.28 7.43 11.66
C LYS A 59 -2.23 6.46 11.11
N ASN A 60 -2.18 5.22 11.59
CA ASN A 60 -1.15 4.27 11.20
C ASN A 60 -1.26 3.85 9.73
N ILE A 61 -2.48 3.77 9.17
CA ILE A 61 -2.69 3.51 7.74
C ILE A 61 -2.07 4.64 6.91
N ILE A 62 -2.46 5.89 7.17
CA ILE A 62 -2.00 7.05 6.39
C ILE A 62 -0.48 7.21 6.52
N PHE A 63 0.05 7.23 7.75
CA PHE A 63 1.48 7.40 7.97
C PHE A 63 2.30 6.22 7.44
N GLY A 64 1.78 4.99 7.56
CA GLY A 64 2.42 3.80 7.02
C GLY A 64 2.62 3.88 5.51
N TYR A 65 1.54 4.16 4.76
CA TYR A 65 1.64 4.31 3.30
C TYR A 65 2.45 5.53 2.89
N LEU A 66 2.37 6.66 3.61
CA LEU A 66 3.14 7.86 3.30
C LEU A 66 4.65 7.60 3.42
N ILE A 67 5.10 6.96 4.50
CA ILE A 67 6.51 6.63 4.70
C ILE A 67 6.96 5.57 3.69
N ALA A 68 6.16 4.53 3.47
CA ALA A 68 6.46 3.50 2.49
C ALA A 68 6.66 4.07 1.08
N ILE A 69 5.76 4.96 0.65
CA ILE A 69 5.84 5.63 -0.65
C ILE A 69 7.07 6.53 -0.72
N LEU A 70 7.34 7.31 0.32
CA LEU A 70 8.49 8.22 0.36
C LEU A 70 9.82 7.45 0.26
N ILE A 71 9.99 6.39 1.05
CA ILE A 71 11.21 5.58 1.04
C ILE A 71 11.33 4.84 -0.30
N GLY A 72 10.24 4.25 -0.81
CA GLY A 72 10.23 3.59 -2.10
C GLY A 72 10.65 4.52 -3.24
N PHE A 73 10.13 5.75 -3.23
CA PHE A 73 10.51 6.78 -4.20
C PHE A 73 12.00 7.15 -4.12
N ILE A 74 12.54 7.35 -2.91
CA ILE A 74 13.95 7.68 -2.71
C ILE A 74 14.86 6.57 -3.27
N PHE A 75 14.58 5.31 -2.91
CA PHE A 75 15.37 4.17 -3.39
C PHE A 75 15.23 3.94 -4.89
N GLN A 76 14.05 4.18 -5.46
CA GLN A 76 13.86 4.12 -6.92
C GLN A 76 14.70 5.18 -7.64
N LYS A 77 14.79 6.40 -7.11
CA LYS A 77 15.65 7.45 -7.69
C LYS A 77 17.14 7.11 -7.58
N ILE A 78 17.56 6.50 -6.48
CA ILE A 78 18.92 5.97 -6.33
C ILE A 78 19.20 4.91 -7.41
N ILE A 79 18.28 3.95 -7.60
CA ILE A 79 18.39 2.92 -8.64
C ILE A 79 18.56 3.54 -10.02
N VAL A 80 17.67 4.45 -10.40
CA VAL A 80 17.69 5.10 -11.73
C VAL A 80 18.96 5.92 -11.93
N PHE A 81 19.47 6.57 -10.88
CA PHE A 81 20.71 7.34 -10.93
C PHE A 81 21.95 6.45 -11.18
N PHE A 82 22.02 5.29 -10.54
CA PHE A 82 23.15 4.36 -10.69
C PHE A 82 23.00 3.39 -11.89
N GLN A 83 21.80 3.24 -12.44
CA GLN A 83 21.50 2.33 -13.55
C GLN A 83 22.46 2.47 -14.75
N PRO A 84 22.86 3.67 -15.21
CA PRO A 84 23.78 3.82 -16.33
C PRO A 84 25.21 3.36 -16.03
N HIS A 85 25.56 3.15 -14.75
CA HIS A 85 26.92 2.82 -14.30
C HIS A 85 27.04 1.35 -13.89
N ILE A 86 25.92 0.63 -13.84
CA ILE A 86 25.86 -0.79 -13.48
C ILE A 86 25.78 -1.60 -14.77
N GLN A 87 26.62 -2.64 -14.89
CA GLN A 87 26.58 -3.53 -16.06
C GLN A 87 25.18 -4.18 -16.17
N PRO A 88 24.58 -4.23 -17.36
CA PRO A 88 23.19 -4.65 -17.56
C PRO A 88 22.90 -6.13 -17.24
N HIS A 89 23.90 -6.91 -16.82
CA HIS A 89 23.82 -8.36 -16.69
C HIS A 89 23.66 -8.88 -15.25
N LEU A 90 23.61 -8.02 -14.22
CA LEU A 90 23.42 -8.45 -12.82
C LEU A 90 22.08 -7.94 -12.22
N PRO A 91 20.98 -8.71 -12.36
CA PRO A 91 19.69 -8.35 -11.76
C PRO A 91 19.68 -8.36 -10.22
N LEU A 92 20.68 -8.96 -9.59
CA LEU A 92 20.80 -9.07 -8.12
C LEU A 92 20.95 -7.70 -7.42
N HIS A 93 21.54 -6.70 -8.06
CA HIS A 93 21.78 -5.40 -7.41
C HIS A 93 20.48 -4.65 -7.08
N PHE A 94 19.50 -4.67 -7.98
CA PHE A 94 18.21 -4.00 -7.76
C PHE A 94 17.38 -4.70 -6.69
N GLN A 95 17.43 -6.03 -6.63
CA GLN A 95 16.76 -6.83 -5.60
C GLN A 95 17.34 -6.54 -4.21
N CYS A 96 18.68 -6.45 -4.09
CA CYS A 96 19.34 -6.07 -2.85
C CYS A 96 18.90 -4.68 -2.38
N LEU A 97 18.83 -3.70 -3.29
CA LEU A 97 18.35 -2.34 -2.97
C LEU A 97 16.88 -2.33 -2.54
N ALA A 98 16.02 -3.13 -3.17
CA ALA A 98 14.63 -3.28 -2.76
C ALA A 98 14.50 -3.87 -1.34
N VAL A 99 15.30 -4.87 -1.01
CA VAL A 99 15.36 -5.44 0.35
C VAL A 99 15.85 -4.38 1.35
N MET A 100 16.89 -3.61 1.00
CA MET A 100 17.36 -2.51 1.86
C MET A 100 16.29 -1.45 2.10
N ALA A 101 15.50 -1.09 1.07
CA ALA A 101 14.39 -0.16 1.21
C ALA A 101 13.33 -0.70 2.18
N VAL A 102 12.94 -1.96 2.02
CA VAL A 102 11.98 -2.64 2.90
C VAL A 102 12.47 -2.68 4.35
N VAL A 103 13.71 -3.09 4.58
CA VAL A 103 14.31 -3.11 5.94
C VAL A 103 14.34 -1.71 6.53
N THR A 104 14.65 -0.69 5.73
CA THR A 104 14.63 0.72 6.15
C THR A 104 13.24 1.12 6.63
N VAL A 105 12.19 0.79 5.87
CA VAL A 105 10.80 1.08 6.26
C VAL A 105 10.43 0.35 7.55
N ILE A 106 10.81 -0.92 7.71
CA ILE A 106 10.54 -1.68 8.94
C ILE A 106 11.22 -1.01 10.15
N ILE A 107 12.47 -0.57 10.01
CA ILE A 107 13.18 0.15 11.09
C ILE A 107 12.46 1.46 11.43
N ILE A 108 12.05 2.23 10.42
CA ILE A 108 11.29 3.48 10.65
C ILE A 108 9.95 3.19 11.32
N PHE A 109 9.23 2.16 10.89
CA PHE A 109 7.95 1.77 11.49
C PHE A 109 8.13 1.43 12.97
N HIS A 110 9.17 0.65 13.29
CA HIS A 110 9.51 0.33 14.68
C HIS A 110 9.84 1.60 15.50
N ARG A 111 10.64 2.53 14.95
CA ARG A 111 11.02 3.77 15.64
C ARG A 111 9.87 4.75 15.81
N CYS A 112 8.96 4.82 14.84
CA CYS A 112 7.82 5.75 14.84
C CYS A 112 6.55 5.16 15.45
N ASN A 113 6.59 3.92 15.97
CA ASN A 113 5.43 3.18 16.48
C ASN A 113 4.28 3.10 15.45
N ILE A 114 4.63 2.79 14.20
CA ILE A 114 3.68 2.65 13.10
C ILE A 114 3.39 1.18 12.88
N ASP A 115 2.22 0.75 13.32
CA ASP A 115 1.83 -0.66 13.25
C ASP A 115 1.08 -0.98 11.96
N HIS A 116 1.53 -0.55 10.78
CA HIS A 116 0.83 -0.87 9.52
C HIS A 116 1.67 -1.67 8.51
N PRO A 117 1.98 -2.95 8.79
CA PRO A 117 2.80 -3.81 7.93
C PRO A 117 2.40 -3.87 6.45
N PRO A 118 1.11 -3.82 6.05
CA PRO A 118 0.73 -3.91 4.64
C PRO A 118 1.39 -2.85 3.74
N ALA A 119 1.66 -1.66 4.28
CA ALA A 119 2.30 -0.58 3.54
C ALA A 119 3.75 -0.92 3.12
N VAL A 120 4.43 -1.85 3.79
CA VAL A 120 5.79 -2.27 3.41
C VAL A 120 5.82 -2.84 1.99
N GLY A 121 4.78 -3.59 1.59
CA GLY A 121 4.66 -4.13 0.22
C GLY A 121 4.64 -3.03 -0.86
N MET A 122 4.06 -1.87 -0.56
CA MET A 122 4.05 -0.72 -1.46
C MET A 122 5.47 -0.22 -1.77
N THR A 123 6.34 -0.21 -0.77
CA THR A 123 7.77 0.14 -0.92
C THR A 123 8.45 -0.81 -1.89
N LEU A 124 8.25 -2.11 -1.70
CA LEU A 124 8.83 -3.14 -2.55
C LEU A 124 8.41 -2.94 -4.02
N GLY A 125 7.11 -2.74 -4.25
CA GLY A 125 6.58 -2.48 -5.58
C GLY A 125 7.18 -1.24 -6.24
N LEU A 126 7.31 -0.14 -5.51
CA LEU A 126 7.86 1.13 -6.01
C LEU A 126 9.33 1.03 -6.42
N VAL A 127 10.10 0.16 -5.74
CA VAL A 127 11.54 0.05 -5.96
C VAL A 127 11.86 -0.93 -7.08
N LEU A 128 11.11 -2.04 -7.19
CA LEU A 128 11.39 -3.09 -8.17
C LEU A 128 10.97 -2.73 -9.59
N GLU A 129 10.00 -1.85 -9.75
CA GLU A 129 9.40 -1.57 -11.05
C GLU A 129 9.39 -0.08 -11.37
N SER A 130 9.44 0.21 -12.66
CA SER A 130 9.08 1.55 -13.13
C SER A 130 7.59 1.80 -12.83
N TRP A 131 7.24 3.05 -12.54
CA TRP A 131 5.89 3.43 -12.21
C TRP A 131 5.54 4.75 -12.88
N GLU A 132 4.27 4.91 -13.21
CA GLU A 132 3.73 6.17 -13.68
C GLU A 132 3.13 6.95 -12.51
N TYR A 133 3.19 8.28 -12.59
CA TYR A 133 2.60 9.15 -11.57
C TYR A 133 1.11 8.87 -11.37
N MET A 134 0.40 8.47 -12.43
CA MET A 134 -1.01 8.11 -12.37
C MET A 134 -1.26 6.88 -11.50
N THR A 135 -0.40 5.86 -11.55
CA THR A 135 -0.50 4.68 -10.68
C THR A 135 -0.39 5.06 -9.20
N ILE A 136 0.53 5.97 -8.85
CA ILE A 136 0.67 6.45 -7.47
C ILE A 136 -0.60 7.16 -7.02
N ILE A 137 -1.18 8.02 -7.87
CA ILE A 137 -2.43 8.73 -7.56
C ILE A 137 -3.57 7.73 -7.32
N VAL A 138 -3.72 6.72 -8.18
CA VAL A 138 -4.73 5.65 -8.01
C VAL A 138 -4.57 4.95 -6.66
N LEU A 139 -3.33 4.61 -6.29
CA LEU A 139 -3.05 3.93 -5.02
C LEU A 139 -3.31 4.84 -3.81
N ILE A 140 -3.03 6.14 -3.89
CA ILE A 140 -3.37 7.10 -2.83
C ILE A 140 -4.90 7.22 -2.66
N ILE A 141 -5.65 7.26 -3.77
CA ILE A 141 -7.12 7.27 -3.72
C ILE A 141 -7.63 5.98 -3.06
N ALA A 142 -7.03 4.83 -3.38
CA ALA A 142 -7.40 3.57 -2.77
C ALA A 142 -7.13 3.54 -1.27
N VAL A 143 -5.93 3.97 -0.84
CA VAL A 143 -5.52 4.02 0.57
C VAL A 143 -6.40 4.97 1.37
N THR A 144 -6.74 6.13 0.82
CA THR A 144 -7.68 7.06 1.47
C THR A 144 -9.10 6.47 1.54
N GLY A 145 -9.51 5.72 0.53
CA GLY A 145 -10.76 4.95 0.52
C GLY A 145 -10.83 3.89 1.63
N LEU A 146 -9.70 3.32 2.08
CA LEU A 146 -9.67 2.37 3.20
C LEU A 146 -10.21 2.98 4.50
N LEU A 147 -10.06 4.29 4.70
CA LEU A 147 -10.48 4.99 5.92
C LEU A 147 -12.01 5.01 6.10
N LEU A 148 -12.76 4.72 5.04
CA LEU A 148 -14.22 4.61 5.08
C LEU A 148 -14.70 3.23 5.55
N ILE A 149 -13.88 2.18 5.43
CA ILE A 149 -14.26 0.81 5.79
C ILE A 149 -14.60 0.70 7.28
N PRO A 150 -13.75 1.16 8.23
CA PRO A 150 -14.09 1.07 9.64
C PRO A 150 -15.35 1.86 9.99
N LYS A 151 -15.61 3.00 9.34
CA LYS A 151 -16.82 3.81 9.59
C LYS A 151 -18.09 3.08 9.18
N LEU A 152 -18.08 2.40 8.03
CA LEU A 152 -19.21 1.63 7.54
C LEU A 152 -19.49 0.41 8.43
N PHE A 153 -18.44 -0.24 8.95
CA PHE A 153 -18.58 -1.36 9.89
C PHE A 153 -18.93 -0.94 11.33
N ASN A 154 -18.35 0.14 11.86
CA ASN A 154 -18.60 0.67 13.22
C ASN A 154 -19.89 1.48 13.36
N SER A 155 -20.63 1.75 12.29
CA SER A 155 -22.02 2.22 12.40
C SER A 155 -22.93 1.28 13.24
N SER A 156 -22.44 0.08 13.61
CA SER A 156 -23.07 -0.86 14.54
C SER A 156 -22.40 -0.98 15.93
N VAL A 157 -21.37 -0.21 16.28
CA VAL A 157 -20.69 -0.24 17.61
C VAL A 157 -20.77 1.13 18.29
N ARG A 158 -21.99 1.66 18.37
CA ARG A 158 -22.35 2.70 19.33
C ARG A 158 -23.63 2.24 20.01
N ILE A 159 -23.48 1.41 21.03
CA ILE A 159 -24.34 1.21 22.23
C ILE A 159 -23.59 0.19 23.09
N LYS A 160 -22.75 0.70 23.98
CA LYS A 160 -22.78 0.44 25.43
C LYS A 160 -21.72 1.33 26.08
#